data_AF-A0A2E6W4N9-F1
#
_entry.id   AF-A0A2E6W4N9-F1
#
_cell.length_a   1.000
_cell.length_b   1.000
_cell.length_c   1.000
_cell.angle_alpha   90.00
_cell.angle_beta   90.00
_cell.angle_gamma   90.00
#
_symmetry.space_group_name_H-M   'P 1'
#
loop_
_entity.id
_entity.type
_entity.pdbx_description
1 polymer ?
#
loop_
_entity_poly.entity_id
_entity_poly.type
_entity_poly.pdbx_seq_one_letter_code
_entity_poly.pdbx_strand_id
1 'polypeptide(L)'
;MYDHILWFSIFVTLQIGCFKVLPPVYKKKWPLSAYVVSLLYQLVITPWLWWRNSAQTCLICGIGYFSSDLFLNYKYFDKWLLAHHISSILLTHGTIYFPPKTMKAAAAWLTLLEFGSAGINITTLTNRFYNIRLVLYGFTRLIVTLHMFYIFATTEDQTTKIVLTMTFPLIGINLHIFMTMLRRYRL
;
A
#
# COMPACT_ATOMS: atom_id res chain seq x y z
N MET A 1 -2.60 -20.81 5.09
CA MET A 1 -3.74 -20.57 4.16
C MET A 1 -4.80 -19.65 4.78
N TYR A 2 -5.12 -19.79 6.08
CA TYR A 2 -6.13 -18.96 6.75
C TYR A 2 -5.71 -17.52 7.08
N ASP A 3 -4.41 -17.22 7.04
CA ASP A 3 -3.90 -15.92 7.48
C ASP A 3 -4.42 -14.75 6.64
N HIS A 4 -4.63 -14.93 5.33
CA HIS A 4 -5.21 -13.87 4.48
C HIS A 4 -6.66 -13.57 4.87
N ILE A 5 -7.45 -14.60 5.19
CA ILE A 5 -8.84 -14.47 5.64
C ILE A 5 -8.87 -13.76 6.99
N LEU A 6 -7.98 -14.14 7.91
CA LEU A 6 -7.85 -13.51 9.21
C LEU A 6 -7.58 -12.01 9.08
N TRP A 7 -6.53 -11.62 8.34
CA TRP A 7 -6.19 -10.20 8.16
C TRP A 7 -7.29 -9.42 7.44
N PHE A 8 -7.88 -10.00 6.39
CA PHE A 8 -9.04 -9.41 5.72
C PHE A 8 -10.19 -9.15 6.71
N SER A 9 -10.58 -10.15 7.50
CA SER A 9 -11.64 -10.03 8.50
C SER A 9 -11.32 -8.96 9.54
N ILE A 10 -10.07 -8.91 10.05
CA ILE A 10 -9.63 -7.88 11.00
C ILE A 10 -9.83 -6.49 10.39
N PHE A 11 -9.33 -6.23 9.18
CA PHE A 11 -9.45 -4.91 8.56
C PHE A 11 -10.89 -4.54 8.22
N VAL A 12 -11.70 -5.49 7.74
CA VAL A 12 -13.14 -5.26 7.50
C VAL A 12 -13.85 -4.88 8.80
N THR A 13 -13.61 -5.62 9.88
CA THR A 13 -14.20 -5.34 11.20
C THR A 13 -13.76 -3.97 11.72
N LEU A 14 -12.48 -3.63 11.62
CA LEU A 14 -11.96 -2.31 12.02
C LEU A 14 -12.62 -1.18 11.22
N GLN A 15 -12.71 -1.32 9.89
CA GLN A 15 -13.32 -0.30 9.03
C GLN A 15 -14.80 -0.11 9.34
N ILE A 16 -15.57 -1.19 9.51
CA ILE A 16 -16.99 -1.13 9.89
C ILE A 16 -17.16 -0.52 11.28
N GLY A 17 -16.32 -0.93 12.24
CA GLY A 17 -16.32 -0.39 13.60
C GLY A 17 -16.09 1.12 13.61
N CYS A 18 -15.02 1.57 12.96
CA CYS A 18 -14.73 3.00 12.78
C CYS A 18 -15.88 3.72 12.07
N PHE A 19 -16.46 3.15 11.01
CA PHE A 19 -17.58 3.77 10.30
C PHE A 19 -18.82 3.95 11.18
N LYS A 20 -19.11 3.00 12.08
CA LYS A 20 -20.24 3.08 13.01
C LYS A 20 -20.08 4.22 14.02
N VAL A 21 -18.89 4.39 14.58
CA VAL A 21 -18.62 5.39 15.63
C VAL A 21 -18.43 6.82 15.08
N LEU A 22 -18.14 6.97 13.79
CA LEU A 22 -17.95 8.28 13.19
C LEU A 22 -19.27 9.07 13.08
N PRO A 23 -19.26 10.40 13.28
CA PRO A 23 -20.41 11.25 13.03
C PRO A 23 -20.85 11.21 11.55
N PRO A 24 -22.16 11.35 11.23
CA PRO A 24 -22.68 11.27 9.84
C PRO A 24 -22.02 12.21 8.83
N VAL A 25 -21.55 13.38 9.28
CA VAL A 25 -20.82 14.35 8.42
C VAL A 25 -19.53 13.76 7.83
N TYR A 26 -18.89 12.81 8.52
CA TYR A 26 -17.64 12.15 8.09
C TYR A 26 -17.86 10.87 7.26
N LYS A 27 -19.12 10.54 6.92
CA LYS A 27 -19.50 9.30 6.18
C LYS A 27 -19.76 9.50 4.68
N LYS A 28 -19.75 10.76 4.18
CA LYS A 28 -20.32 11.11 2.85
C LYS A 28 -19.39 10.92 1.63
N LYS A 29 -18.08 10.71 1.80
CA LYS A 29 -17.09 10.33 0.77
C LYS A 29 -16.10 9.35 1.38
N TRP A 30 -15.05 8.90 0.66
CA TRP A 30 -14.04 7.93 1.13
C TRP A 30 -13.94 8.00 2.65
N PRO A 31 -14.53 7.02 3.36
CA PRO A 31 -14.96 7.27 4.72
C PRO A 31 -13.73 7.51 5.56
N LEU A 32 -13.81 8.49 6.46
CA LEU A 32 -12.72 8.82 7.38
C LEU A 32 -12.21 7.56 8.12
N SER A 33 -13.06 6.55 8.31
CA SER A 33 -12.71 5.23 8.83
C SER A 33 -11.62 4.52 8.03
N ALA A 34 -11.65 4.58 6.71
CA ALA A 34 -10.65 3.93 5.86
C ALA A 34 -9.30 4.65 5.96
N TYR A 35 -9.26 5.98 6.12
CA TYR A 35 -8.01 6.70 6.41
C TYR A 35 -7.41 6.31 7.78
N VAL A 36 -8.25 6.21 8.81
CA VAL A 36 -7.79 5.81 10.16
C VAL A 36 -7.24 4.39 10.14
N VAL A 37 -7.96 3.44 9.53
CA VAL A 37 -7.50 2.05 9.42
C VAL A 37 -6.24 1.94 8.54
N SER A 38 -6.16 2.73 7.46
CA SER A 38 -4.98 2.81 6.62
C SER A 38 -3.74 3.28 7.40
N LEU A 39 -3.88 4.33 8.22
CA LEU A 39 -2.78 4.79 9.07
C LEU A 39 -2.37 3.77 10.13
N LEU A 40 -3.33 3.07 10.74
CA LEU A 40 -3.04 1.99 11.68
C LEU A 40 -2.23 0.87 11.01
N TYR A 41 -2.63 0.48 9.80
CA TYR A 41 -1.87 -0.48 9.01
C TYR A 41 -0.46 0.02 8.70
N GLN A 42 -0.35 1.23 8.15
CA GLN A 42 0.90 1.80 7.64
C GLN A 42 1.94 2.12 8.72
N LEU A 43 1.50 2.66 9.86
CA LEU A 43 2.39 3.19 10.89
C LEU A 43 2.58 2.24 12.08
N VAL A 44 1.67 1.28 12.27
CA VAL A 44 1.70 0.39 13.44
C VAL A 44 1.85 -1.06 13.03
N ILE A 45 0.88 -1.61 12.27
CA ILE A 45 0.83 -3.05 12.01
C ILE A 45 1.99 -3.50 11.12
N THR A 46 2.20 -2.84 9.96
CA THR A 46 3.25 -3.24 9.00
C THR A 46 4.65 -3.11 9.60
N PRO A 47 5.03 -1.98 10.25
CA PRO A 47 6.33 -1.87 10.89
C PRO A 47 6.54 -2.89 12.02
N TRP A 48 5.50 -3.18 12.80
CA TRP A 48 5.58 -4.18 13.88
C TRP A 48 5.78 -5.60 13.33
N LEU A 49 5.05 -5.99 12.27
CA LEU A 49 5.21 -7.29 11.61
C LEU A 49 6.60 -7.44 10.99
N TRP A 50 7.11 -6.36 10.37
CA TRP A 50 8.46 -6.32 9.85
C TRP A 50 9.50 -6.47 10.96
N TRP A 51 9.36 -5.75 12.08
CA TRP A 51 10.28 -5.84 13.22
C TRP A 51 10.31 -7.24 13.86
N ARG A 52 9.18 -7.95 13.88
CA ARG A 52 9.09 -9.36 14.30
C ARG A 52 9.69 -10.34 13.29
N ASN A 53 10.32 -9.84 12.22
CA ASN A 53 11.00 -10.59 11.17
C ASN A 53 10.10 -11.62 10.47
N SER A 54 8.78 -11.37 10.43
CA SER A 54 7.84 -12.24 9.71
C SER A 54 7.52 -11.67 8.34
N ALA A 55 8.45 -11.84 7.40
CA ALA A 55 8.32 -11.31 6.03
C ALA A 55 7.03 -11.80 5.34
N GLN A 56 6.73 -13.10 5.47
CA GLN A 56 5.52 -13.67 4.89
C GLN A 56 4.26 -13.09 5.55
N THR A 57 4.17 -13.03 6.87
CA THR A 57 3.00 -12.43 7.55
C THR A 57 2.84 -10.95 7.18
N CYS A 58 3.94 -10.21 7.01
CA CYS A 58 3.90 -8.83 6.56
C CYS A 58 3.24 -8.70 5.17
N LEU A 59 3.63 -9.54 4.20
CA LEU A 59 3.04 -9.55 2.85
C LEU A 59 1.58 -10.01 2.86
N ILE A 60 1.26 -11.08 3.60
CA ILE A 60 -0.11 -11.57 3.77
C ILE A 60 -1.01 -10.49 4.40
N CYS A 61 -0.52 -9.78 5.41
CA CYS A 61 -1.22 -8.67 6.04
C CYS A 61 -1.52 -7.56 5.03
N GLY A 62 -0.55 -7.20 4.18
CA GLY A 62 -0.76 -6.22 3.11
C GLY A 62 -1.83 -6.63 2.11
N ILE A 63 -1.88 -7.90 1.70
CA ILE A 63 -2.96 -8.43 0.85
C ILE A 63 -4.31 -8.28 1.55
N GLY A 64 -4.39 -8.64 2.84
CA GLY A 64 -5.61 -8.50 3.64
C GLY A 64 -6.08 -7.05 3.72
N TYR A 65 -5.16 -6.11 3.95
CA TYR A 65 -5.43 -4.67 3.96
C TYR A 65 -5.97 -4.20 2.60
N PHE A 66 -5.23 -4.38 1.51
CA PHE A 66 -5.64 -3.89 0.19
C PHE A 66 -6.95 -4.52 -0.28
N SER A 67 -7.16 -5.81 0.00
CA SER A 67 -8.40 -6.52 -0.34
C SER A 67 -9.59 -5.99 0.45
N SER A 68 -9.41 -5.70 1.75
CA SER A 68 -10.48 -5.13 2.59
C SER A 68 -10.87 -3.73 2.14
N ASP A 69 -9.88 -2.89 1.79
CA ASP A 69 -10.10 -1.52 1.35
C ASP A 69 -10.78 -1.51 -0.02
N LEU A 70 -10.34 -2.37 -0.94
CA LEU A 70 -10.99 -2.58 -2.22
C LEU A 70 -12.44 -3.05 -2.03
N PHE A 71 -12.67 -4.10 -1.24
CA PHE A 71 -14.00 -4.67 -1.05
C PHE A 71 -15.02 -3.66 -0.49
N LEU A 72 -14.61 -2.88 0.50
CA LEU A 72 -15.50 -1.92 1.17
C LEU A 72 -15.63 -0.59 0.41
N ASN A 73 -14.59 -0.15 -0.30
CA ASN A 73 -14.49 1.22 -0.81
C ASN A 73 -14.40 1.34 -2.35
N TYR A 74 -14.42 0.24 -3.12
CA TYR A 74 -14.26 0.30 -4.59
C TYR A 74 -15.20 1.28 -5.31
N LYS A 75 -16.42 1.47 -4.79
CA LYS A 75 -17.42 2.40 -5.36
C LYS A 75 -16.96 3.87 -5.33
N TYR A 76 -16.01 4.20 -4.47
CA TYR A 76 -15.43 5.53 -4.33
C TYR A 76 -14.12 5.69 -5.09
N PHE A 77 -13.61 4.61 -5.71
CA PHE A 77 -12.33 4.65 -6.40
C PHE A 77 -12.50 5.16 -7.82
N ASP A 78 -11.63 6.09 -8.22
CA ASP A 78 -11.43 6.32 -9.64
C ASP A 78 -10.68 5.14 -10.29
N LYS A 79 -10.64 5.12 -11.63
CA LYS A 79 -10.01 4.02 -12.37
C LYS A 79 -8.53 3.79 -12.02
N TRP A 80 -7.79 4.85 -11.66
CA TRP A 80 -6.36 4.76 -11.38
C TRP A 80 -6.10 4.18 -10.01
N LEU A 81 -6.89 4.59 -9.03
CA LEU A 81 -6.84 4.07 -7.69
C LEU A 81 -7.31 2.61 -7.62
N LEU A 82 -8.35 2.26 -8.39
CA LEU A 82 -8.80 0.88 -8.53
C LEU A 82 -7.68 0.00 -9.12
N ALA A 83 -7.05 0.45 -10.21
CA ALA A 83 -5.91 -0.22 -10.80
C ALA A 83 -4.74 -0.34 -9.81
N HIS A 84 -4.45 0.71 -9.03
CA HIS A 84 -3.42 0.69 -8.00
C HIS A 84 -3.67 -0.44 -6.98
N HIS A 85 -4.88 -0.57 -6.46
CA HIS A 85 -5.22 -1.61 -5.47
C HIS A 85 -5.10 -3.02 -6.06
N ILE A 86 -5.66 -3.24 -7.25
CA ILE A 86 -5.60 -4.56 -7.91
C ILE A 86 -4.15 -4.95 -8.18
N SER A 87 -3.35 -4.04 -8.75
CA SER A 87 -1.93 -4.28 -9.01
C SER A 87 -1.14 -4.51 -7.72
N SER A 88 -1.42 -3.77 -6.65
CA SER A 88 -0.78 -3.96 -5.34
C SER A 88 -1.11 -5.33 -4.73
N ILE A 89 -2.36 -5.81 -4.84
CA ILE A 89 -2.76 -7.16 -4.38
C ILE A 89 -2.01 -8.23 -5.16
N LEU A 90 -2.05 -8.17 -6.50
CA LEU A 90 -1.39 -9.15 -7.36
C LEU A 90 0.12 -9.18 -7.14
N LEU A 91 0.75 -8.01 -7.03
CA LEU A 91 2.17 -7.91 -6.76
C LEU A 91 2.52 -8.48 -5.39
N THR A 92 1.85 -8.04 -4.33
CA THR A 92 2.13 -8.51 -2.97
C THR A 92 1.88 -10.00 -2.82
N HIS A 93 0.93 -10.54 -3.57
CA HIS A 93 0.73 -11.99 -3.64
C HIS A 93 1.88 -12.69 -4.37
N GLY A 94 2.31 -12.17 -5.52
CA GLY A 94 3.42 -12.72 -6.28
C GLY A 94 4.74 -12.75 -5.49
N THR A 95 5.00 -11.74 -4.66
CA THR A 95 6.25 -11.64 -3.87
C THR A 95 6.32 -12.66 -2.72
N ILE A 96 5.21 -13.31 -2.34
CA ILE A 96 5.22 -14.43 -1.37
C ILE A 96 5.99 -15.63 -1.92
N TYR A 97 6.05 -15.78 -3.24
CA TYR A 97 6.74 -16.89 -3.90
C TYR A 97 8.23 -16.60 -4.17
N PHE A 98 8.75 -15.48 -3.67
CA PHE A 98 10.16 -15.16 -3.80
C PHE A 98 11.05 -16.05 -2.91
N PRO A 99 12.32 -16.25 -3.31
CA PRO A 99 13.31 -16.84 -2.42
C PRO A 99 13.37 -16.09 -1.08
N PRO A 100 13.65 -16.75 0.06
CA PRO A 100 13.52 -16.14 1.40
C PRO A 100 14.23 -14.79 1.59
N LYS A 101 15.44 -14.63 1.03
CA LYS A 101 16.20 -13.37 1.08
C LYS A 101 15.46 -12.24 0.34
N THR A 102 14.94 -12.53 -0.86
CA THR A 102 14.22 -11.57 -1.71
C THR A 102 12.83 -11.26 -1.15
N MET A 103 12.14 -12.26 -0.56
CA MET A 103 10.87 -12.05 0.14
C MET A 103 11.04 -11.11 1.35
N LYS A 104 12.12 -11.30 2.12
CA LYS A 104 12.47 -10.42 3.25
C LYS A 104 12.71 -8.98 2.78
N ALA A 105 13.42 -8.79 1.66
CA ALA A 105 13.59 -7.48 1.05
C ALA A 105 12.25 -6.88 0.59
N ALA A 106 11.38 -7.68 -0.05
CA ALA A 106 10.06 -7.24 -0.48
C ALA A 106 9.17 -6.78 0.68
N ALA A 107 9.22 -7.44 1.83
CA ALA A 107 8.50 -7.02 3.03
C ALA A 107 9.03 -5.68 3.59
N ALA A 108 10.34 -5.47 3.58
CA ALA A 108 10.95 -4.19 3.95
C ALA A 108 10.52 -3.07 2.98
N TRP A 109 10.47 -3.36 1.68
CA TRP A 109 10.00 -2.41 0.68
C TRP A 109 8.52 -2.08 0.86
N LEU A 110 7.65 -3.06 1.08
CA LEU A 110 6.24 -2.83 1.41
C LEU A 110 6.13 -1.87 2.59
N THR A 111 6.91 -2.09 3.65
CA THR A 111 6.93 -1.19 4.81
C THR A 111 7.32 0.24 4.42
N LEU A 112 8.38 0.42 3.63
CA LEU A 112 8.82 1.73 3.15
C LEU A 112 7.76 2.41 2.27
N LEU A 113 7.11 1.65 1.40
CA LEU A 113 6.03 2.11 0.54
C LEU A 113 4.83 2.59 1.37
N GLU A 114 4.47 1.85 2.42
CA GLU A 114 3.38 2.20 3.32
C GLU A 114 3.68 3.45 4.16
N PHE A 115 4.93 3.67 4.57
CA PHE A 115 5.33 4.95 5.16
C PHE A 115 5.11 6.13 4.20
N GLY A 116 5.43 5.95 2.91
CA GLY A 116 5.13 6.94 1.87
C GLY A 116 3.63 7.21 1.71
N SER A 117 2.82 6.15 1.75
CA SER A 117 1.35 6.24 1.71
C SER A 117 0.75 6.93 2.95
N ALA A 118 1.33 6.73 4.14
CA ALA A 118 0.91 7.41 5.36
C ALA A 118 1.04 8.93 5.24
N GLY A 119 2.07 9.42 4.55
CA GLY A 119 2.21 10.84 4.24
C GLY A 119 1.02 11.41 3.45
N ILE A 120 0.46 10.65 2.51
CA ILE A 120 -0.76 11.04 1.77
C ILE A 120 -1.96 11.12 2.72
N ASN A 121 -2.13 10.11 3.55
CA ASN A 121 -3.27 10.00 4.45
C ASN A 121 -3.24 11.08 5.54
N ILE A 122 -2.11 11.30 6.20
CA ILE A 122 -1.94 12.36 7.21
C ILE A 122 -2.26 13.73 6.63
N THR A 123 -1.73 14.06 5.45
CA THR A 123 -2.02 15.34 4.81
C THR A 123 -3.49 15.50 4.45
N THR A 124 -4.15 14.41 4.01
CA THR A 124 -5.58 14.45 3.68
C THR A 124 -6.44 14.67 4.93
N LEU A 125 -6.05 14.08 6.07
CA LEU A 125 -6.74 14.24 7.35
C LEU A 125 -6.53 15.63 7.98
N THR A 126 -5.29 16.11 7.95
CA THR A 126 -4.90 17.34 8.65
C THR A 126 -5.01 18.59 7.79
N ASN A 127 -5.16 18.44 6.47
CA ASN A 127 -5.06 19.51 5.49
C ASN A 127 -3.75 20.32 5.63
N ARG A 128 -2.66 19.65 6.04
CA ARG A 128 -1.34 20.23 6.31
C ARG A 128 -0.25 19.34 5.71
N PHE A 129 0.99 19.84 5.71
CA PHE A 129 2.19 19.05 5.34
C PHE A 129 2.27 18.61 3.86
N TYR A 130 1.72 19.40 2.94
CA TYR A 130 1.70 19.09 1.51
C TYR A 130 3.07 18.79 0.89
N ASN A 131 4.10 19.55 1.27
CA ASN A 131 5.47 19.32 0.81
C ASN A 131 6.04 18.00 1.34
N ILE A 132 5.80 17.68 2.61
CA ILE A 132 6.23 16.43 3.24
C ILE A 132 5.54 15.24 2.57
N ARG A 133 4.25 15.34 2.25
CA ARG A 133 3.52 14.33 1.47
C ARG A 133 4.21 14.03 0.13
N LEU A 134 4.54 15.08 -0.64
CA LEU A 134 5.20 14.92 -1.94
C LEU A 134 6.56 14.24 -1.80
N VAL A 135 7.37 14.70 -0.85
CA VAL A 135 8.72 14.17 -0.62
C VAL A 135 8.65 12.71 -0.16
N LEU A 136 7.86 12.40 0.88
CA LEU A 136 7.74 11.03 1.39
C LEU A 136 7.22 10.06 0.33
N TYR A 137 6.15 10.43 -0.39
CA TYR A 137 5.61 9.56 -1.42
C TYR A 137 6.60 9.39 -2.58
N GLY A 138 7.14 10.48 -3.13
CA GLY A 138 8.07 10.42 -4.27
C GLY A 138 9.34 9.63 -3.93
N PHE A 139 9.96 9.92 -2.78
CA PHE A 139 11.23 9.30 -2.38
C PHE A 139 11.08 7.80 -2.10
N THR A 140 10.04 7.39 -1.38
CA THR A 140 9.79 5.96 -1.11
C THR A 140 9.52 5.18 -2.40
N ARG A 141 8.77 5.74 -3.35
CA ARG A 141 8.52 5.09 -4.65
C ARG A 141 9.78 5.03 -5.51
N LEU A 142 10.59 6.08 -5.53
CA LEU A 142 11.86 6.10 -6.25
C LEU A 142 12.82 5.03 -5.72
N ILE A 143 13.06 4.99 -4.39
CA ILE A 143 13.96 4.01 -3.78
C ILE A 143 13.52 2.59 -4.11
N VAL A 144 12.25 2.27 -3.89
CA VAL A 144 11.76 0.91 -4.13
C VAL A 144 11.83 0.55 -5.61
N THR A 145 11.49 1.48 -6.51
CA THR A 145 11.60 1.26 -7.95
C THR A 145 13.05 0.95 -8.36
N LEU A 146 14.03 1.73 -7.89
CA LEU A 146 15.46 1.49 -8.18
C LEU A 146 15.92 0.12 -7.69
N HIS A 147 15.50 -0.29 -6.48
CA HIS A 147 15.83 -1.62 -5.95
C HIS A 147 15.19 -2.74 -6.76
N MET A 148 13.95 -2.57 -7.20
CA MET A 148 13.26 -3.55 -8.04
C MET A 148 13.97 -3.71 -9.39
N PHE A 149 14.39 -2.61 -10.02
CA PHE A 149 15.21 -2.65 -11.24
C PHE A 149 16.54 -3.36 -11.01
N TYR A 150 17.23 -3.07 -9.91
CA TYR A 150 18.48 -3.74 -9.56
C TYR A 150 18.28 -5.25 -9.42
N ILE A 151 17.26 -5.71 -8.68
CA ILE A 151 16.98 -7.15 -8.55
C ILE A 151 16.60 -7.76 -9.90
N PHE A 152 15.77 -7.08 -10.69
CA PHE A 152 15.39 -7.56 -12.02
C PHE A 152 16.61 -7.79 -12.92
N ALA A 153 17.58 -6.87 -12.89
CA ALA A 153 18.79 -6.93 -13.70
C ALA A 153 19.81 -7.97 -13.21
N THR A 154 19.82 -8.28 -11.91
CA THR A 154 20.86 -9.13 -11.29
C THR A 154 20.40 -10.53 -10.92
N THR A 155 19.08 -10.76 -10.79
CA THR A 155 18.57 -12.09 -10.46
C THR A 155 18.64 -13.03 -11.66
N GLU A 156 18.95 -14.30 -11.40
CA GLU A 156 18.84 -15.38 -12.39
C GLU A 156 17.47 -16.08 -12.31
N ASP A 157 16.74 -15.91 -11.20
CA ASP A 157 15.46 -16.57 -10.94
C ASP A 157 14.34 -16.03 -11.85
N GLN A 158 13.79 -16.90 -12.70
CA GLN A 158 12.75 -16.54 -13.66
C GLN A 158 11.44 -16.14 -12.98
N THR A 159 11.07 -16.78 -11.87
CA THR A 159 9.86 -16.46 -11.10
C THR A 159 9.92 -15.02 -10.58
N THR A 160 11.06 -14.64 -9.99
CA THR A 160 11.31 -13.27 -9.53
C THR A 160 11.19 -12.27 -10.68
N LYS A 161 11.75 -12.57 -11.86
CA LYS A 161 11.63 -11.70 -13.05
C LYS A 161 10.19 -11.54 -13.53
N ILE A 162 9.41 -12.62 -13.55
CA ILE A 162 8.00 -12.57 -13.99
C ILE A 162 7.19 -11.68 -13.04
N VAL A 163 7.31 -11.90 -11.73
CA VAL A 163 6.59 -11.08 -10.73
C VAL A 163 7.04 -9.62 -10.79
N LEU A 164 8.34 -9.36 -10.95
CA LEU A 164 8.83 -7.98 -11.10
C LEU A 164 8.35 -7.34 -12.40
N THR A 165 8.13 -8.09 -13.48
CA THR A 165 7.54 -7.54 -14.71
C THR A 165 6.10 -7.05 -14.48
N MET A 166 5.33 -7.71 -13.59
CA MET A 166 3.98 -7.28 -13.21
C MET A 166 3.96 -5.93 -12.47
N THR A 167 5.12 -5.38 -12.14
CA THR A 167 5.28 -4.12 -11.38
C THR A 167 5.38 -2.90 -12.27
N PHE A 168 5.75 -3.07 -13.55
CA PHE A 168 5.85 -1.95 -14.50
C PHE A 168 4.53 -1.16 -14.64
N PRO A 169 3.35 -1.81 -14.73
CA PRO A 169 2.08 -1.10 -14.68
C PRO A 169 1.92 -0.28 -13.39
N LEU A 170 2.32 -0.82 -12.24
CA LEU A 170 2.23 -0.15 -10.95
C LEU A 170 3.16 1.06 -10.86
N ILE A 171 4.35 1.02 -11.47
CA ILE A 171 5.23 2.18 -11.59
C ILE A 171 4.55 3.31 -12.38
N GLY A 172 3.94 2.98 -13.53
CA GLY A 172 3.19 3.95 -14.33
C GLY A 172 2.01 4.57 -13.59
N ILE A 173 1.25 3.76 -12.84
CA ILE A 173 0.14 4.23 -12.01
C ILE A 173 0.65 5.16 -10.90
N ASN A 174 1.72 4.79 -10.19
CA ASN A 174 2.29 5.64 -9.13
C ASN A 174 2.86 6.94 -9.69
N LEU A 175 3.47 6.92 -10.88
CA LEU A 175 3.93 8.14 -11.55
C LEU A 175 2.76 9.05 -11.90
N HIS A 176 1.66 8.50 -12.42
CA HIS A 176 0.45 9.28 -12.70
C HIS A 176 -0.12 9.95 -11.43
N ILE A 177 -0.20 9.20 -10.33
CA ILE A 177 -0.63 9.71 -9.03
C ILE A 177 0.30 10.82 -8.56
N PHE A 178 1.62 10.62 -8.64
CA PHE A 178 2.62 11.61 -8.26
C PHE A 178 2.51 12.90 -9.06
N MET A 179 2.40 12.80 -10.38
CA MET A 179 2.24 13.96 -11.26
C MET A 179 0.93 14.71 -10.99
N THR A 180 -0.14 13.99 -10.66
CA THR A 180 -1.42 14.60 -10.26
C THR A 180 -1.28 15.38 -8.96
N MET A 181 -0.54 14.85 -7.98
CA MET A 181 -0.24 15.57 -6.74
C MET A 181 0.57 16.84 -7.03
N LEU A 182 1.66 16.74 -7.81
CA LEU A 182 2.49 17.91 -8.16
C LEU A 182 1.69 19.03 -8.84
N ARG A 183 0.80 18.69 -9.77
CA ARG A 183 -0.03 19.68 -10.48
C ARG A 183 -0.98 20.43 -9.54
N ARG A 184 -1.54 19.74 -8.54
CA ARG A 184 -2.46 20.35 -7.57
C ARG A 184 -1.79 21.35 -6.62
N TYR A 185 -0.47 21.30 -6.47
CA TYR A 185 0.31 22.20 -5.60
C TYR A 185 1.06 23.31 -6.36
N ARG A 186 0.93 23.36 -7.69
CA ARG A 186 1.46 24.45 -8.53
C ARG A 186 0.41 25.53 -8.83
N LEU A 187 -0.79 25.39 -8.30
CA LEU A 187 -1.89 26.36 -8.32
C LEU A 187 -2.14 26.86 -6.89
#